data_AF-A0A0B1SWE9-F1
#
_entry.id   AF-A0A0B1SWE9-F1
#
_cell.length_a   1.000
_cell.length_b   1.000
_cell.length_c   1.000
_cell.angle_alpha   90.00
_cell.angle_beta   90.00
_cell.angle_gamma   90.00
#
_symmetry.space_group_name_H-M   'P 1'
#
loop_
_entity.id
_entity.type
_entity.pdbx_description
1 polymer ?
#
loop_
_entity_poly.entity_id
_entity_poly.type
_entity_poly.pdbx_seq_one_letter_code
_entity_poly.pdbx_strand_id
1 'polypeptide(L)'
;MIGQLSRQIVRNEVNVVKMNDIANRVVAIFQNHPNAPRIHDDLLYAVFMYKDFTMDKRIEYVTALIDMVDRERTRHHLVLPLLTSTDDVEERLKIIFRCANIGYKDLSELDISVLAKLVLQPLFDRQKMARGDHAKLDKIARILKSFGIASDSIWLTLHSWWHEKTATEKRLPNMEDAVRPLARDLQGWLKQHYTETFEVERKSSIKGPPIRVTYERLKKFVDDRDSSKVHTFLTSYGWPEDTNFDEIVPDLLGLYIDHEEWGNVKKMLICSIQQVAKRGRSIVFTPTANYETFFNTLHEYNRLFGKCFERLPNPNVEKIDECIELLRTLIKLEILQLHPNETLTSVFIGNVLRKLGWEEAVNTWMKFQSGLYCSNGIVALLRFCLTQKNEASKRNIQYVLHKAQNFLPQSRVHCLYAAVLVARRYEEEAASYLEEHKEEVDPSDCVMAMKFMNALRSKMVDEEFIRTFAELCLKHTKLKEDTEATRQLQTDWMRLCEQRKLAPLALRLYDLFKKYGVELQSDEKQRLWEMIGEHEKLAK
;
A
#
# COMPACT_ATOMS: atom_id res chain seq x y z
N MET A 1 21.25 -22.35 14.18
CA MET A 1 22.00 -21.07 14.11
C MET A 1 21.06 -19.86 14.24
N ILE A 2 20.04 -19.71 13.39
CA ILE A 2 19.16 -18.50 13.39
C ILE A 2 18.28 -18.38 14.64
N GLY A 3 17.76 -19.47 15.18
CA GLY A 3 17.08 -19.44 16.48
C GLY A 3 17.99 -19.03 17.66
N GLN A 4 19.30 -19.30 17.59
CA GLN A 4 20.26 -18.83 18.61
C GLN A 4 20.53 -17.33 18.46
N LEU A 5 20.70 -16.86 17.22
CA LEU A 5 20.83 -15.44 16.90
C LEU A 5 19.60 -14.65 17.38
N SER A 6 18.40 -15.13 17.08
CA SER A 6 17.13 -14.52 17.49
C SER A 6 17.02 -14.38 19.01
N ARG A 7 17.40 -15.44 19.75
CA ARG A 7 17.47 -15.39 21.22
C ARG A 7 18.51 -14.39 21.74
N GLN A 8 19.66 -14.26 21.09
CA GLN A 8 20.67 -13.27 21.49
C GLN A 8 20.22 -11.82 21.20
N ILE A 9 19.56 -11.58 20.07
CA ILE A 9 18.99 -10.27 19.73
C ILE A 9 17.96 -9.84 20.79
N VAL A 10 17.06 -10.76 21.18
CA VAL A 10 16.05 -10.50 22.22
C VAL A 10 16.70 -10.32 23.60
N ARG A 11 17.67 -11.17 23.98
CA ARG A 11 18.37 -11.09 25.27
C ARG A 11 19.20 -9.81 25.42
N ASN A 12 19.77 -9.31 24.34
CA ASN A 12 20.51 -8.05 24.32
C ASN A 12 19.58 -6.82 24.22
N GLU A 13 18.26 -7.03 24.23
CA GLU A 13 17.24 -5.99 24.16
C GLU A 13 17.46 -5.03 22.98
N VAL A 14 17.88 -5.57 21.84
CA VAL A 14 18.13 -4.78 20.64
C VAL A 14 16.86 -4.03 20.26
N ASN A 15 16.98 -2.72 20.06
CA ASN A 15 15.86 -1.86 19.69
C ASN A 15 15.06 -2.45 18.52
N VAL A 16 13.74 -2.35 18.61
CA VAL A 16 12.78 -2.96 17.68
C VAL A 16 13.02 -2.57 16.22
N VAL A 17 13.41 -1.32 15.94
CA VAL A 17 13.74 -0.85 14.58
C VAL A 17 14.96 -1.59 14.04
N LYS A 18 16.03 -1.67 14.85
CA LYS A 18 17.26 -2.38 14.48
C LYS A 18 17.04 -3.89 14.35
N MET A 19 16.18 -4.47 15.19
CA MET A 19 15.79 -5.88 15.09
C MET A 19 15.09 -6.16 13.74
N ASN A 20 14.15 -5.30 13.33
CA ASN A 20 13.48 -5.42 12.04
C ASN A 20 14.45 -5.25 10.87
N ASP A 21 15.39 -4.29 10.94
CA ASP A 21 16.43 -4.11 9.92
C ASP A 21 17.32 -5.37 9.76
N ILE A 22 17.74 -5.97 10.89
CA ILE A 22 18.52 -7.20 10.88
C ILE A 22 17.71 -8.34 10.26
N ALA A 23 16.45 -8.50 10.66
CA ALA A 23 15.57 -9.54 10.13
C ALA A 23 15.37 -9.40 8.62
N ASN A 24 15.07 -8.19 8.14
CA ASN A 24 14.88 -7.90 6.72
C ASN A 24 16.14 -8.17 5.89
N ARG A 25 17.33 -7.84 6.41
CA ARG A 25 18.61 -8.16 5.76
C ARG A 25 18.84 -9.67 5.65
N VAL A 26 18.53 -10.42 6.71
CA VAL A 26 18.63 -11.88 6.68
C VAL A 26 17.66 -12.46 5.65
N VAL A 27 16.40 -12.00 5.62
CA VAL A 27 15.43 -12.44 4.59
C VAL A 27 15.93 -12.14 3.19
N ALA A 28 16.45 -10.93 2.93
CA ALA A 28 16.96 -10.53 1.62
C ALA A 28 18.16 -11.37 1.17
N ILE A 29 19.10 -11.68 2.08
CA ILE A 29 20.29 -12.50 1.79
C ILE A 29 19.89 -13.93 1.39
N PHE A 30 18.87 -14.49 2.05
CA PHE A 30 18.48 -15.89 1.87
C PHE A 30 17.21 -16.08 1.00
N GLN A 31 16.72 -15.04 0.33
CA GLN A 31 15.45 -15.06 -0.41
C GLN A 31 15.36 -16.14 -1.50
N ASN A 32 16.50 -16.51 -2.10
CA ASN A 32 16.59 -17.52 -3.16
C ASN A 32 16.98 -18.91 -2.65
N HIS A 33 17.10 -19.09 -1.33
CA HIS A 33 17.46 -20.38 -0.75
C HIS A 33 16.20 -21.22 -0.52
N PRO A 34 16.16 -22.51 -0.92
CA PRO A 34 14.98 -23.37 -0.75
C PRO A 34 14.57 -23.57 0.72
N ASN A 35 15.51 -23.35 1.65
CA ASN A 35 15.28 -23.33 3.09
C ASN A 35 15.48 -21.91 3.66
N ALA A 36 14.90 -20.90 3.02
CA ALA A 36 14.95 -19.53 3.51
C ALA A 36 14.43 -19.47 4.97
N PRO A 37 15.21 -18.91 5.89
CA PRO A 37 14.86 -18.92 7.30
C PRO A 37 13.70 -17.96 7.59
N ARG A 38 12.70 -18.43 8.32
CA ARG A 38 11.59 -17.62 8.82
C ARG A 38 12.01 -16.84 10.06
N ILE A 39 12.99 -15.95 9.89
CA ILE A 39 13.62 -15.23 11.02
C ILE A 39 12.60 -14.40 11.81
N HIS A 40 11.55 -13.87 11.18
CA HIS A 40 10.49 -13.16 11.91
C HIS A 40 9.69 -14.08 12.84
N ASP A 41 9.41 -15.32 12.42
CA ASP A 41 8.76 -16.34 13.26
C ASP A 41 9.68 -16.75 14.42
N ASP A 42 10.98 -16.96 14.14
CA ASP A 42 11.98 -17.29 15.15
C ASP A 42 12.17 -16.16 16.20
N LEU A 43 12.15 -14.90 15.74
CA LEU A 43 12.21 -13.73 16.61
C LEU A 43 10.95 -13.60 17.45
N LEU A 44 9.76 -13.76 16.86
CA LEU A 44 8.51 -13.71 17.58
C LEU A 44 8.43 -14.81 18.65
N TYR A 45 8.84 -16.03 18.30
CA TYR A 45 8.94 -17.12 19.26
C TYR A 45 9.95 -16.82 20.38
N ALA A 46 11.12 -16.26 20.05
CA ALA A 46 12.11 -15.86 21.05
C ALA A 46 11.55 -14.79 22.02
N VAL A 47 10.78 -13.82 21.51
CA VAL A 47 10.10 -12.78 22.32
C VAL A 47 9.05 -13.40 23.25
N PHE A 48 8.24 -14.34 22.78
CA PHE A 48 7.26 -15.02 23.62
C PHE A 48 7.90 -15.83 24.74
N MET A 49 9.01 -16.51 24.45
CA MET A 49 9.66 -17.42 25.41
C MET A 49 10.62 -16.72 26.37
N TYR A 50 10.96 -15.45 26.13
CA TYR A 50 11.90 -14.73 26.97
C TYR A 50 11.24 -14.23 28.26
N LYS A 51 11.74 -14.74 29.39
CA LYS A 51 11.13 -14.57 30.73
C LYS A 51 11.38 -13.19 31.34
N ASP A 52 12.50 -12.54 31.02
CA ASP A 52 12.91 -11.30 31.69
C ASP A 52 12.21 -10.05 31.13
N PHE A 53 11.41 -10.20 30.07
CA PHE A 53 10.61 -9.10 29.55
C PHE A 53 9.40 -8.79 30.43
N THR A 54 9.22 -7.50 30.70
CA THR A 54 7.94 -6.97 31.18
C THR A 54 6.86 -7.16 30.11
N MET A 55 5.59 -7.21 30.50
CA MET A 55 4.49 -7.37 29.55
C MET A 55 4.40 -6.24 28.53
N ASP A 56 4.67 -5.00 28.95
CA ASP A 56 4.68 -3.85 28.04
C ASP A 56 5.76 -4.00 26.97
N LYS A 57 6.98 -4.38 27.38
CA LYS A 57 8.10 -4.62 26.47
C LYS A 57 7.82 -5.80 25.54
N ARG A 58 7.26 -6.89 26.07
CA ARG A 58 6.87 -8.05 25.24
C ARG A 58 5.85 -7.63 24.18
N ILE A 59 4.83 -6.87 24.55
CA ILE A 59 3.80 -6.39 23.61
C ILE A 59 4.38 -5.42 22.58
N GLU A 60 5.32 -4.54 22.96
CA GLU A 60 6.02 -3.66 22.02
C GLU A 60 6.73 -4.45 20.92
N TYR A 61 7.52 -5.47 21.30
CA TYR A 61 8.23 -6.33 20.34
C TYR A 61 7.28 -7.17 19.50
N VAL A 62 6.23 -7.75 20.11
CA VAL A 62 5.21 -8.51 19.38
C VAL A 62 4.51 -7.63 18.35
N THR A 63 4.08 -6.42 18.73
CA THR A 63 3.37 -5.49 17.84
C THR A 63 4.20 -5.14 16.61
N ALA A 64 5.52 -5.00 16.76
CA ALA A 64 6.38 -4.68 15.64
C ALA A 64 6.71 -5.86 14.73
N LEU A 65 6.68 -7.09 15.26
CA LEU A 65 6.94 -8.31 14.49
C LEU A 65 5.68 -8.87 13.84
N ILE A 66 4.50 -8.62 14.42
CA ILE A 66 3.24 -9.24 14.00
C ILE A 66 2.83 -8.84 12.58
N ASP A 67 3.19 -7.64 12.13
CA ASP A 67 2.93 -7.20 10.75
C ASP A 67 3.74 -7.98 9.71
N MET A 68 4.90 -8.51 10.11
CA MET A 68 5.76 -9.32 9.26
C MET A 68 5.39 -10.82 9.33
N VAL A 69 4.89 -11.28 10.48
CA VAL A 69 4.54 -12.70 10.72
C VAL A 69 3.10 -13.04 10.30
N ASP A 70 2.16 -12.13 10.56
CA ASP A 70 0.73 -12.32 10.30
C ASP A 70 0.05 -11.00 9.92
N ARG A 71 0.37 -10.51 8.72
CA ARG A 71 -0.12 -9.23 8.17
C ARG A 71 -1.65 -9.14 8.14
N GLU A 72 -2.34 -10.25 7.91
CA GLU A 72 -3.80 -10.33 7.77
C GLU A 72 -4.52 -10.69 9.07
N ARG A 73 -3.78 -10.96 10.17
CA ARG A 73 -4.33 -11.33 11.48
C ARG A 73 -5.17 -12.60 11.46
N THR A 74 -4.76 -13.56 10.66
CA THR A 74 -5.48 -14.84 10.49
C THR A 74 -5.09 -15.86 11.56
N ARG A 75 -3.90 -15.72 12.17
CA ARG A 75 -3.32 -16.65 13.15
C ARG A 75 -3.66 -16.24 14.58
N HIS A 76 -4.95 -16.30 14.92
CA HIS A 76 -5.46 -15.92 16.25
C HIS A 76 -4.73 -16.59 17.42
N HIS A 77 -4.24 -17.82 17.25
CA HIS A 77 -3.46 -18.55 18.26
C HIS A 77 -2.20 -17.82 18.77
N LEU A 78 -1.67 -16.83 18.05
CA LEU A 78 -0.53 -16.01 18.49
C LEU A 78 -0.82 -15.18 19.74
N VAL A 79 -2.09 -15.01 20.11
CA VAL A 79 -2.50 -14.34 21.36
C VAL A 79 -2.32 -15.24 22.59
N LEU A 80 -2.40 -16.57 22.43
CA LEU A 80 -2.40 -17.51 23.54
C LEU A 80 -1.14 -17.46 24.42
N PRO A 81 0.09 -17.40 23.86
CA PRO A 81 1.32 -17.30 24.66
C PRO A 81 1.32 -16.06 25.57
N LEU A 82 0.73 -14.94 25.12
CA LEU A 82 0.62 -13.73 25.91
C LEU A 82 -0.35 -13.92 27.09
N LEU A 83 -1.50 -14.56 26.86
CA LEU A 83 -2.48 -14.85 27.91
C LEU A 83 -1.94 -15.82 28.97
N THR A 84 -1.10 -16.77 28.56
CA THR A 84 -0.45 -17.72 29.49
C THR A 84 0.67 -17.10 30.32
N SER A 85 1.16 -15.92 29.92
CA SER A 85 2.31 -15.29 30.56
C SER A 85 1.99 -14.47 31.82
N THR A 86 0.71 -14.34 32.16
CA THR A 86 0.22 -13.68 33.36
C THR A 86 -0.76 -14.57 34.09
N ASP A 87 -0.76 -14.54 35.42
CA ASP A 87 -1.70 -15.30 36.26
C ASP A 87 -2.97 -14.52 36.60
N ASP A 88 -2.89 -13.20 36.57
CA ASP A 88 -4.02 -12.32 36.89
C ASP A 88 -4.99 -12.13 35.71
N VAL A 89 -6.28 -12.19 36.02
CA VAL A 89 -7.36 -12.11 35.01
C VAL A 89 -7.58 -10.69 34.49
N GLU A 90 -7.31 -9.65 35.28
CA GLU A 90 -7.41 -8.25 34.79
C GLU A 90 -6.28 -7.93 33.82
N GLU A 91 -5.07 -8.39 34.11
CA GLU A 91 -3.95 -8.28 33.18
C GLU A 91 -4.22 -9.05 31.88
N ARG A 92 -4.82 -10.24 31.95
CA ARG A 92 -5.27 -10.98 30.75
C ARG A 92 -6.29 -10.19 29.93
N LEU A 93 -7.24 -9.50 30.57
CA LEU A 93 -8.20 -8.64 29.88
C LEU A 93 -7.53 -7.44 29.21
N LYS A 94 -6.53 -6.81 29.85
CA LYS A 94 -5.73 -5.74 29.23
C LYS A 94 -4.96 -6.26 28.00
N ILE A 95 -4.42 -7.47 28.07
CA ILE A 95 -3.77 -8.12 26.93
C ILE A 95 -4.78 -8.34 25.79
N ILE A 96 -5.97 -8.89 26.09
CA ILE A 96 -7.04 -9.07 25.10
C ILE A 96 -7.37 -7.76 24.40
N PHE A 97 -7.54 -6.66 25.15
CA PHE A 97 -7.83 -5.35 24.56
C PHE A 97 -6.69 -4.84 23.67
N ARG A 98 -5.43 -5.03 24.08
CA ARG A 98 -4.27 -4.68 23.25
C ARG A 98 -4.23 -5.52 21.96
N CYS A 99 -4.48 -6.82 22.05
CA CYS A 99 -4.55 -7.72 20.89
C CYS A 99 -5.71 -7.37 19.95
N ALA A 100 -6.88 -7.00 20.50
CA ALA A 100 -8.02 -6.54 19.72
C ALA A 100 -7.71 -5.23 18.96
N ASN A 101 -6.97 -4.31 19.57
CA ASN A 101 -6.50 -3.09 18.92
C ASN A 101 -5.47 -3.36 17.81
N ILE A 102 -4.65 -4.42 17.97
CA ILE A 102 -3.68 -4.88 16.95
C ILE A 102 -4.38 -5.59 15.76
N GLY A 103 -5.62 -6.04 15.94
CA GLY A 103 -6.47 -6.59 14.89
C GLY A 103 -7.06 -7.97 15.19
N TYR A 104 -6.66 -8.64 16.28
CA TYR A 104 -7.24 -9.92 16.72
C TYR A 104 -8.53 -9.68 17.50
N LYS A 105 -9.60 -9.32 16.78
CA LYS A 105 -10.87 -8.89 17.37
C LYS A 105 -11.80 -10.04 17.73
N ASP A 106 -11.59 -11.21 17.14
CA ASP A 106 -12.44 -12.37 17.36
C ASP A 106 -11.83 -13.33 18.39
N LEU A 107 -12.46 -13.41 19.56
CA LEU A 107 -12.07 -14.37 20.60
C LEU A 107 -12.54 -15.80 20.28
N SER A 108 -13.54 -15.98 19.40
CA SER A 108 -14.10 -17.30 19.10
C SER A 108 -13.14 -18.19 18.32
N GLU A 109 -12.16 -17.59 17.64
CA GLU A 109 -11.08 -18.26 16.90
C GLU A 109 -9.95 -18.78 17.81
N LEU A 110 -9.97 -18.46 19.10
CA LEU A 110 -9.01 -18.98 20.07
C LEU A 110 -9.48 -20.32 20.65
N ASP A 111 -8.52 -21.14 21.07
CA ASP A 111 -8.81 -22.41 21.73
C ASP A 111 -9.65 -22.18 23.00
N ILE A 112 -10.89 -22.68 22.96
CA ILE A 112 -11.87 -22.47 24.03
C ILE A 112 -11.43 -23.10 25.34
N SER A 113 -10.70 -24.22 25.32
CA SER A 113 -10.25 -24.87 26.55
C SER A 113 -9.26 -24.02 27.33
N VAL A 114 -8.41 -23.29 26.58
CA VAL A 114 -7.45 -22.34 27.14
C VAL A 114 -8.19 -21.08 27.61
N LEU A 115 -9.07 -20.51 26.78
CA LEU A 115 -9.83 -19.32 27.15
C LEU A 115 -10.76 -19.54 28.35
N ALA A 116 -11.43 -20.68 28.42
CA ALA A 116 -12.30 -21.07 29.51
C ALA A 116 -11.52 -21.09 30.82
N LYS A 117 -10.35 -21.74 30.83
CA LYS A 117 -9.49 -21.85 32.01
C LYS A 117 -8.84 -20.54 32.43
N LEU A 118 -8.37 -19.74 31.47
CA LEU A 118 -7.58 -18.55 31.75
C LEU A 118 -8.42 -17.28 31.95
N VAL A 119 -9.61 -17.20 31.34
CA VAL A 119 -10.39 -15.96 31.28
C VAL A 119 -11.83 -16.19 31.73
N LEU A 120 -12.60 -17.05 31.07
CA LEU A 120 -14.04 -17.13 31.29
C LEU A 120 -14.43 -17.67 32.67
N GLN A 121 -13.80 -18.77 33.10
CA GLN A 121 -14.05 -19.38 34.41
C GLN A 121 -13.59 -18.48 35.56
N PRO A 122 -12.36 -17.90 35.55
CA PRO A 122 -11.96 -16.93 36.57
C PRO A 122 -12.87 -15.69 36.64
N LEU A 123 -13.33 -15.17 35.49
CA LEU A 123 -14.26 -14.04 35.47
C LEU A 123 -15.61 -14.39 36.07
N PHE A 124 -16.11 -15.61 35.82
CA PHE A 124 -17.35 -16.12 36.36
C PHE A 124 -17.27 -16.31 37.88
N ASP A 125 -16.21 -16.95 38.37
CA ASP A 125 -15.99 -17.25 39.79
C ASP A 125 -15.84 -15.97 40.63
N ARG A 126 -15.29 -14.91 40.02
CA ARG A 126 -15.15 -13.59 40.66
C ARG A 126 -16.49 -12.86 40.89
N GLN A 127 -17.57 -13.25 40.20
CA GLN A 127 -18.88 -12.59 40.34
C GLN A 127 -19.71 -13.08 41.54
N LYS A 128 -19.14 -13.04 42.76
CA LYS A 128 -19.78 -13.56 43.98
C LYS A 128 -21.13 -12.91 44.35
N MET A 129 -21.43 -11.70 43.88
CA MET A 129 -22.62 -10.93 44.28
C MET A 129 -23.78 -10.92 43.27
N ALA A 130 -23.69 -11.63 42.14
CA ALA A 130 -24.76 -11.65 41.14
C ALA A 130 -25.87 -12.65 41.53
N ARG A 131 -27.13 -12.24 41.38
CA ARG A 131 -28.32 -13.08 41.61
C ARG A 131 -28.50 -14.07 40.45
N GLY A 132 -27.77 -15.19 40.48
CA GLY A 132 -27.89 -16.30 39.53
C GLY A 132 -26.87 -16.31 38.40
N ASP A 133 -26.69 -17.48 37.78
CA ASP A 133 -25.64 -17.73 36.78
C ASP A 133 -25.83 -16.90 35.49
N HIS A 134 -27.06 -16.63 35.08
CA HIS A 134 -27.35 -15.76 33.92
C HIS A 134 -26.87 -14.32 34.15
N ALA A 135 -27.10 -13.75 35.33
CA ALA A 135 -26.64 -12.40 35.66
C ALA A 135 -25.11 -12.29 35.73
N LYS A 136 -24.42 -13.41 36.05
CA LYS A 136 -22.95 -13.49 35.96
C LYS A 136 -22.50 -13.49 34.51
N LEU A 137 -23.14 -14.27 33.64
CA LEU A 137 -22.85 -14.31 32.21
C LEU A 137 -23.06 -12.94 31.54
N ASP A 138 -24.13 -12.22 31.89
CA ASP A 138 -24.36 -10.85 31.41
C ASP A 138 -23.25 -9.89 31.83
N LYS A 139 -22.71 -10.08 33.02
CA LYS A 139 -21.61 -9.24 33.51
C LYS A 139 -20.30 -9.59 32.80
N ILE A 140 -20.04 -10.87 32.53
CA ILE A 140 -18.90 -11.30 31.70
C ILE A 140 -19.01 -10.72 30.30
N ALA A 141 -20.16 -10.84 29.63
CA ALA A 141 -20.39 -10.29 28.30
C ALA A 141 -20.17 -8.78 28.27
N ARG A 142 -20.67 -8.04 29.28
CA ARG A 142 -20.41 -6.60 29.41
C ARG A 142 -18.94 -6.27 29.62
N ILE A 143 -18.23 -7.05 30.43
CA ILE A 143 -16.79 -6.88 30.64
C ILE A 143 -16.06 -7.08 29.31
N LEU A 144 -16.24 -8.23 28.63
CA LEU A 144 -15.57 -8.52 27.35
C LEU A 144 -15.88 -7.45 26.29
N LYS A 145 -17.13 -6.96 26.24
CA LYS A 145 -17.52 -5.86 25.35
C LYS A 145 -16.79 -4.55 25.66
N SER A 146 -16.57 -4.23 26.94
CA SER A 146 -15.80 -3.05 27.36
C SER A 146 -14.31 -3.14 27.01
N PHE A 147 -13.78 -4.34 26.81
CA PHE A 147 -12.41 -4.61 26.33
C PHE A 147 -12.35 -4.80 24.80
N GLY A 148 -13.36 -4.34 24.06
CA GLY A 148 -13.30 -4.20 22.60
C GLY A 148 -13.71 -5.42 21.79
N ILE A 149 -14.30 -6.44 22.42
CA ILE A 149 -14.78 -7.65 21.73
C ILE A 149 -16.21 -7.45 21.24
N ALA A 150 -16.46 -7.84 19.99
CA ALA A 150 -17.76 -7.70 19.36
C ALA A 150 -18.81 -8.68 19.94
N SER A 151 -20.09 -8.30 19.88
CA SER A 151 -21.17 -9.05 20.56
C SER A 151 -21.44 -10.42 19.93
N ASP A 152 -21.26 -10.53 18.61
CA ASP A 152 -21.24 -11.79 17.85
C ASP A 152 -20.10 -12.72 18.29
N SER A 153 -18.87 -12.19 18.39
CA SER A 153 -17.70 -12.94 18.87
C SER A 153 -17.90 -13.43 20.30
N ILE A 154 -18.42 -12.59 21.21
CA ILE A 154 -18.75 -12.98 22.59
C ILE A 154 -19.77 -14.13 22.59
N TRP A 155 -20.82 -14.03 21.79
CA TRP A 155 -21.83 -15.09 21.69
C TRP A 155 -21.21 -16.39 21.18
N LEU A 156 -20.39 -16.35 20.13
CA LEU A 156 -19.70 -17.51 19.58
C LEU A 156 -18.71 -18.14 20.57
N THR A 157 -17.94 -17.33 21.32
CA THR A 157 -17.05 -17.81 22.38
C THR A 157 -17.83 -18.52 23.48
N LEU A 158 -18.96 -17.95 23.94
CA LEU A 158 -19.80 -18.58 24.96
C LEU A 158 -20.51 -19.84 24.42
N HIS A 159 -20.83 -19.89 23.13
CA HIS A 159 -21.34 -21.08 22.45
C HIS A 159 -20.29 -22.20 22.42
N SER A 160 -19.04 -21.89 22.09
CA SER A 160 -17.94 -22.86 22.18
C SER A 160 -17.74 -23.35 23.62
N TRP A 161 -17.85 -22.45 24.60
CA TRP A 161 -17.72 -22.82 26.02
C TRP A 161 -18.84 -23.76 26.47
N TRP A 162 -20.07 -23.53 25.97
CA TRP A 162 -21.20 -24.41 26.21
C TRP A 162 -20.98 -25.83 25.68
N HIS A 163 -20.45 -25.98 24.46
CA HIS A 163 -20.12 -27.30 23.89
C HIS A 163 -19.07 -28.03 24.72
N GLU A 164 -18.02 -27.32 25.16
CA GLU A 164 -16.97 -27.88 26.01
C GLU A 164 -17.51 -28.33 27.38
N LYS A 165 -18.34 -27.49 28.02
CA LYS A 165 -19.00 -27.83 29.29
C LYS A 165 -19.92 -29.04 29.13
N THR A 166 -20.71 -29.08 28.05
CA THR A 166 -21.58 -30.23 27.74
C THR A 166 -20.79 -31.52 27.58
N ALA A 167 -19.63 -31.48 26.92
CA ALA A 167 -18.75 -32.63 26.75
C ALA A 167 -18.12 -33.07 28.07
N THR A 168 -17.76 -32.13 28.94
CA THR A 168 -17.16 -32.39 30.25
C THR A 168 -18.18 -32.97 31.23
N GLU A 169 -19.38 -32.39 31.30
CA GLU A 169 -20.47 -32.84 32.18
C GLU A 169 -20.95 -34.26 31.84
N LYS A 170 -20.99 -34.62 30.55
CA LYS A 170 -21.33 -35.99 30.12
C LYS A 170 -20.32 -37.05 30.59
N ARG A 171 -19.08 -36.65 30.92
CA ARG A 171 -18.02 -37.54 31.38
C ARG A 171 -17.95 -37.63 32.90
N LEU A 172 -18.71 -36.81 33.63
CA LEU A 172 -18.73 -36.83 35.09
C LEU A 172 -19.68 -37.92 35.62
N PRO A 173 -19.25 -38.70 36.63
CA PRO A 173 -20.10 -39.71 37.25
C PRO A 173 -21.26 -39.10 38.05
N ASN A 174 -21.05 -37.92 38.66
CA ASN A 174 -22.05 -37.19 39.43
C ASN A 174 -22.12 -35.72 38.97
N MET A 175 -23.35 -35.22 38.78
CA MET A 175 -23.61 -33.82 38.35
C MET A 175 -23.34 -32.78 39.46
N GLU A 176 -23.23 -33.21 40.72
CA GLU A 176 -22.95 -32.31 41.85
C GLU A 176 -21.51 -31.79 41.86
N ASP A 177 -20.60 -32.52 41.21
CA ASP A 177 -19.19 -32.15 41.06
C ASP A 177 -18.93 -31.20 39.88
N ALA A 178 -19.98 -30.85 39.13
CA ALA A 178 -19.85 -30.00 37.94
C ALA A 178 -19.52 -28.55 38.30
N VAL A 179 -18.40 -28.05 37.78
CA VAL A 179 -17.97 -26.67 37.97
C VAL A 179 -18.91 -25.72 37.23
N ARG A 180 -19.54 -24.80 37.97
CA ARG A 180 -20.42 -23.75 37.44
C ARG A 180 -19.69 -22.83 36.44
N PRO A 181 -20.35 -22.22 35.45
CA PRO A 181 -21.76 -22.39 35.09
C PRO A 181 -22.03 -23.78 34.50
N LEU A 182 -23.24 -24.29 34.70
CA LEU A 182 -23.65 -25.55 34.06
C LEU A 182 -23.93 -25.32 32.58
N ALA A 183 -23.81 -26.36 31.77
CA ALA A 183 -24.09 -26.30 30.34
C ALA A 183 -25.52 -25.80 30.05
N ARG A 184 -26.50 -26.18 30.88
CA ARG A 184 -27.89 -25.69 30.76
C ARG A 184 -28.03 -24.18 30.94
N ASP A 185 -27.22 -23.59 31.82
CA ASP A 185 -27.27 -22.16 32.13
C ASP A 185 -26.65 -21.34 30.98
N LEU A 186 -25.54 -21.82 30.41
CA LEU A 186 -24.96 -21.27 29.19
C LEU A 186 -25.93 -21.38 28.01
N GLN A 187 -26.58 -22.54 27.84
CA GLN A 187 -27.57 -22.74 26.77
C GLN A 187 -28.77 -21.80 26.91
N GLY A 188 -29.25 -21.59 28.14
CA GLY A 188 -30.33 -20.63 28.44
C GLY A 188 -29.96 -19.22 28.02
N TRP A 189 -28.77 -18.77 28.43
CA TRP A 189 -28.23 -17.46 28.07
C TRP A 189 -28.08 -17.30 26.55
N LEU A 190 -27.49 -18.30 25.86
CA LEU A 190 -27.28 -18.26 24.41
C LEU A 190 -28.60 -18.12 23.63
N LYS A 191 -29.64 -18.84 24.06
CA LYS A 191 -30.99 -18.75 23.44
C LYS A 191 -31.61 -17.36 23.63
N GLN A 192 -31.47 -16.80 24.84
CA GLN A 192 -32.05 -15.48 25.16
C GLN A 192 -31.38 -14.36 24.35
N HIS A 193 -30.06 -14.41 24.17
CA HIS A 193 -29.30 -13.37 23.47
C HIS A 193 -29.09 -13.63 21.97
N TYR A 194 -29.64 -14.70 21.41
CA TYR A 194 -29.53 -14.99 19.98
C TYR A 194 -30.22 -13.91 19.11
N THR A 195 -31.47 -13.59 19.44
CA THR A 195 -32.26 -12.54 18.76
C THR A 195 -31.60 -11.17 18.92
N GLU A 196 -31.08 -10.84 20.10
CA GLU A 196 -30.39 -9.56 20.33
C GLU A 196 -29.07 -9.44 19.55
N THR A 197 -28.33 -10.54 19.43
CA THR A 197 -27.03 -10.54 18.75
C THR A 197 -27.17 -10.60 17.23
N PHE A 198 -28.08 -11.42 16.70
CA PHE A 198 -28.15 -11.72 15.26
C PHE A 198 -29.43 -11.23 14.56
N GLU A 199 -30.52 -10.92 15.28
CA GLU A 199 -31.78 -10.43 14.68
C GLU A 199 -31.97 -8.91 14.85
N VAL A 200 -31.33 -8.26 15.83
CA VAL A 200 -31.33 -6.79 15.99
C VAL A 200 -30.42 -6.10 14.98
N GLU A 201 -29.33 -6.73 14.52
CA GLU A 201 -28.54 -6.23 13.39
C GLU A 201 -29.34 -6.21 12.06
N ARG A 202 -30.39 -7.02 11.96
CA ARG A 202 -31.37 -6.94 10.86
C ARG A 202 -32.38 -5.79 11.01
N LYS A 203 -32.55 -5.22 12.22
CA LYS A 203 -33.53 -4.18 12.53
C LYS A 203 -32.92 -2.78 12.74
N SER A 204 -31.61 -2.67 12.98
CA SER A 204 -30.92 -1.37 13.10
C SER A 204 -30.74 -0.65 11.75
N SER A 205 -31.04 -1.31 10.63
CA SER A 205 -31.04 -0.73 9.27
C SER A 205 -32.39 -0.12 8.82
N ILE A 206 -33.41 -0.10 9.67
CA ILE A 206 -34.74 0.44 9.28
C ILE A 206 -35.02 1.74 10.04
N LYS A 207 -34.54 2.86 9.51
CA LYS A 207 -35.13 4.18 9.80
C LYS A 207 -35.98 4.64 8.62
N GLY A 208 -37.27 4.82 8.88
CA GLY A 208 -38.22 5.53 8.02
C GLY A 208 -38.95 4.67 6.98
N PRO A 209 -40.04 5.19 6.39
CA PRO A 209 -40.79 4.48 5.35
C PRO A 209 -39.83 4.11 4.21
N PRO A 210 -40.09 3.01 3.48
CA PRO A 210 -39.15 2.44 2.53
C PRO A 210 -38.93 3.42 1.38
N ILE A 211 -37.93 4.27 1.52
CA ILE A 211 -37.30 4.91 0.39
C ILE A 211 -36.68 3.76 -0.37
N ARG A 212 -37.28 3.39 -1.51
CA ARG A 212 -36.65 2.46 -2.44
C ARG A 212 -35.27 3.01 -2.77
N VAL A 213 -34.24 2.33 -2.29
CA VAL A 213 -32.84 2.60 -2.58
C VAL A 213 -32.60 2.08 -4.00
N THR A 214 -32.94 2.89 -5.00
CA THR A 214 -32.74 2.54 -6.42
C THR A 214 -31.51 3.24 -6.96
N TYR A 215 -30.87 2.61 -7.95
CA TYR A 215 -29.78 3.19 -8.71
C TYR A 215 -30.16 4.57 -9.30
N GLU A 216 -31.38 4.74 -9.81
CA GLU A 216 -31.81 6.00 -10.45
C GLU A 216 -31.82 7.18 -9.47
N ARG A 217 -32.09 6.94 -8.20
CA ARG A 217 -32.10 7.99 -7.17
C ARG A 217 -30.68 8.39 -6.78
N LEU A 218 -29.76 7.43 -6.69
CA LEU A 218 -28.34 7.72 -6.50
C LEU A 218 -27.78 8.47 -7.72
N LYS A 219 -28.10 8.01 -8.93
CA LYS A 219 -27.70 8.66 -10.19
C LYS A 219 -28.19 10.09 -10.26
N LYS A 220 -29.47 10.34 -9.92
CA LYS A 220 -30.01 11.70 -9.87
C LYS A 220 -29.23 12.61 -8.91
N PHE A 221 -28.84 12.14 -7.73
CA PHE A 221 -28.05 12.95 -6.80
C PHE A 221 -26.63 13.23 -7.30
N VAL A 222 -26.04 12.30 -8.06
CA VAL A 222 -24.75 12.50 -8.73
C VAL A 222 -24.89 13.51 -9.88
N ASP A 223 -25.92 13.38 -10.71
CA ASP A 223 -26.24 14.29 -11.82
C ASP A 223 -26.54 15.72 -11.32
N ASP A 224 -27.25 15.84 -10.19
CA ASP A 224 -27.56 17.10 -9.52
C ASP A 224 -26.32 17.74 -8.84
N ARG A 225 -25.16 17.06 -8.85
CA ARG A 225 -23.90 17.46 -8.21
C ARG A 225 -24.01 17.79 -6.72
N ASP A 226 -24.90 17.12 -5.99
CA ASP A 226 -25.09 17.35 -4.55
C ASP A 226 -24.31 16.34 -3.71
N SER A 227 -23.03 16.65 -3.47
CA SER A 227 -22.11 15.73 -2.80
C SER A 227 -22.57 15.33 -1.38
N SER A 228 -23.19 16.26 -0.66
CA SER A 228 -23.66 16.04 0.71
C SER A 228 -24.85 15.08 0.74
N LYS A 229 -25.80 15.21 -0.20
CA LYS A 229 -26.90 14.24 -0.34
C LYS A 229 -26.39 12.87 -0.76
N VAL A 230 -25.43 12.80 -1.67
CA VAL A 230 -24.82 11.54 -2.08
C VAL A 230 -24.10 10.87 -0.91
N HIS A 231 -23.31 11.62 -0.14
CA HIS A 231 -22.62 11.12 1.05
C HIS A 231 -23.58 10.63 2.12
N THR A 232 -24.62 11.41 2.41
CA THR A 232 -25.66 11.02 3.36
C THR A 232 -26.39 9.77 2.87
N PHE A 233 -26.69 9.69 1.58
CA PHE A 233 -27.39 8.54 0.99
C PHE A 233 -26.56 7.26 1.11
N LEU A 234 -25.30 7.28 0.67
CA LEU A 234 -24.41 6.11 0.71
C LEU A 234 -24.07 5.69 2.16
N THR A 235 -23.92 6.66 3.07
CA THR A 235 -23.64 6.36 4.50
C THR A 235 -24.86 5.82 5.23
N SER A 236 -26.06 6.31 4.90
CA SER A 236 -27.30 5.92 5.60
C SER A 236 -27.94 4.66 5.04
N TYR A 237 -27.85 4.45 3.72
CA TYR A 237 -28.58 3.39 3.02
C TYR A 237 -27.67 2.37 2.33
N GLY A 238 -26.37 2.66 2.20
CA GLY A 238 -25.45 1.81 1.44
C GLY A 238 -25.66 1.92 -0.08
N TRP A 239 -25.09 0.96 -0.81
CA TRP A 239 -25.19 0.90 -2.26
C TRP A 239 -26.47 0.19 -2.72
N PRO A 240 -27.23 0.76 -3.68
CA PRO A 240 -28.34 0.05 -4.32
C PRO A 240 -27.89 -1.29 -4.92
N GLU A 241 -28.73 -2.32 -4.83
CA GLU A 241 -28.39 -3.66 -5.34
C GLU A 241 -28.18 -3.66 -6.86
N ASP A 242 -28.95 -2.83 -7.57
CA ASP A 242 -28.96 -2.62 -9.03
C ASP A 242 -27.93 -1.60 -9.52
N THR A 243 -27.00 -1.15 -8.67
CA THR A 243 -26.03 -0.11 -9.05
C THR A 243 -25.17 -0.52 -10.24
N ASN A 244 -25.21 0.30 -11.30
CA ASN A 244 -24.23 0.25 -12.38
C ASN A 244 -22.98 1.04 -11.97
N PHE A 245 -21.99 0.33 -11.44
CA PHE A 245 -20.75 0.92 -10.95
C PHE A 245 -19.90 1.53 -12.06
N ASP A 246 -19.82 0.90 -13.22
CA ASP A 246 -18.99 1.39 -14.34
C ASP A 246 -19.45 2.76 -14.84
N GLU A 247 -20.76 3.02 -14.74
CA GLU A 247 -21.38 4.29 -15.14
C GLU A 247 -21.26 5.36 -14.04
N ILE A 248 -21.54 5.03 -12.78
CA ILE A 248 -21.70 6.06 -11.74
C ILE A 248 -20.41 6.41 -11.01
N VAL A 249 -19.45 5.49 -10.95
CA VAL A 249 -18.24 5.65 -10.16
C VAL A 249 -17.35 6.80 -10.63
N PRO A 250 -17.10 7.01 -11.94
CA PRO A 250 -16.27 8.13 -12.40
C PRO A 250 -16.82 9.50 -11.97
N ASP A 251 -18.13 9.71 -12.15
CA ASP A 251 -18.79 10.96 -11.80
C ASP A 251 -18.92 11.14 -10.29
N LEU A 252 -19.24 10.06 -9.56
CA LEU A 252 -19.26 10.05 -8.11
C LEU A 252 -17.90 10.39 -7.50
N LEU A 253 -16.83 9.78 -8.02
CA LEU A 253 -15.47 10.01 -7.57
C LEU A 253 -15.06 11.46 -7.85
N GLY A 254 -15.35 11.97 -9.05
CA GLY A 254 -15.16 13.37 -9.39
C GLY A 254 -15.90 14.30 -8.42
N LEU A 255 -17.17 14.02 -8.14
CA LEU A 255 -17.98 14.82 -7.23
C LEU A 255 -17.42 14.85 -5.79
N TYR A 256 -16.97 13.70 -5.28
CA TYR A 256 -16.35 13.60 -3.96
C TYR A 256 -15.01 14.32 -3.90
N ILE A 257 -14.19 14.19 -4.93
CA ILE A 257 -12.89 14.89 -5.01
C ILE A 257 -13.09 16.40 -5.12
N ASP A 258 -14.14 16.85 -5.80
CA ASP A 258 -14.38 18.27 -6.03
C ASP A 258 -15.07 18.95 -4.81
N HIS A 259 -15.91 18.22 -4.06
CA HIS A 259 -16.80 18.84 -3.05
C HIS A 259 -16.75 18.26 -1.62
N GLU A 260 -16.29 17.02 -1.40
CA GLU A 260 -16.28 16.39 -0.05
C GLU A 260 -14.95 16.55 0.68
N GLU A 261 -14.95 16.36 2.02
CA GLU A 261 -13.71 16.29 2.82
C GLU A 261 -12.95 14.98 2.58
N TRP A 262 -11.63 14.98 2.74
CA TRP A 262 -10.79 13.81 2.47
C TRP A 262 -11.14 12.59 3.30
N GLY A 263 -11.58 12.77 4.55
CA GLY A 263 -12.09 11.68 5.38
C GLY A 263 -13.29 10.96 4.72
N ASN A 264 -14.16 11.72 4.05
CA ASN A 264 -15.32 11.20 3.34
C ASN A 264 -14.94 10.54 2.01
N VAL A 265 -13.96 11.10 1.29
CA VAL A 265 -13.38 10.48 0.08
C VAL A 265 -12.76 9.12 0.42
N LYS A 266 -11.96 9.03 1.49
CA LYS A 266 -11.34 7.77 1.95
C LYS A 266 -12.38 6.73 2.32
N LYS A 267 -13.41 7.13 3.09
CA LYS A 267 -14.52 6.24 3.46
C LYS A 267 -15.26 5.73 2.22
N MET A 268 -15.56 6.61 1.26
CA MET A 268 -16.25 6.23 0.02
C MET A 268 -15.41 5.23 -0.79
N LEU A 269 -14.11 5.48 -0.98
CA LEU A 269 -13.23 4.56 -1.70
C LEU A 269 -13.20 3.17 -1.05
N ILE A 270 -13.04 3.11 0.28
CA ILE A 270 -13.06 1.85 1.03
C ILE A 270 -14.41 1.14 0.88
N CYS A 271 -15.53 1.86 1.01
CA CYS A 271 -16.87 1.31 0.87
C CYS A 271 -17.14 0.79 -0.56
N SER A 272 -16.72 1.51 -1.59
CA SER A 272 -16.84 1.09 -2.99
C SER A 272 -16.14 -0.26 -3.20
N ILE A 273 -14.90 -0.39 -2.73
CA ILE A 273 -14.09 -1.62 -2.87
C ILE A 273 -14.65 -2.80 -2.10
N GLN A 274 -15.19 -2.57 -0.90
CA GLN A 274 -15.87 -3.63 -0.16
C GLN A 274 -17.06 -4.21 -0.94
N GLN A 275 -17.75 -3.40 -1.75
CA GLN A 275 -18.81 -3.89 -2.64
C GLN A 275 -18.26 -4.65 -3.85
N VAL A 276 -17.10 -4.25 -4.37
CA VAL A 276 -16.38 -4.94 -5.45
C VAL A 276 -15.97 -6.35 -5.00
N ALA A 277 -15.29 -6.43 -3.86
CA ALA A 277 -14.82 -7.68 -3.28
C ALA A 277 -15.96 -8.66 -3.00
N LYS A 278 -17.12 -8.15 -2.56
CA LYS A 278 -18.33 -8.96 -2.34
C LYS A 278 -18.94 -9.54 -3.63
N ARG A 279 -18.72 -8.91 -4.79
CA ARG A 279 -19.36 -9.31 -6.06
C ARG A 279 -18.45 -10.10 -6.99
N GLY A 280 -17.18 -10.34 -6.63
CA GLY A 280 -16.22 -11.10 -7.43
C GLY A 280 -15.95 -10.50 -8.82
N ARG A 281 -16.36 -9.25 -9.06
CA ARG A 281 -16.09 -8.50 -10.29
C ARG A 281 -15.02 -7.48 -9.99
N SER A 282 -14.05 -7.31 -10.88
CA SER A 282 -13.23 -6.11 -10.91
C SER A 282 -14.14 -4.96 -11.34
N ILE A 283 -14.39 -3.95 -10.50
CA ILE A 283 -14.80 -2.66 -11.07
C ILE A 283 -13.64 -2.27 -11.96
N VAL A 284 -13.94 -1.96 -13.22
CA VAL A 284 -12.96 -1.42 -14.16
C VAL A 284 -12.62 0.00 -13.71
N PHE A 285 -11.91 0.12 -12.60
CA PHE A 285 -10.97 1.21 -12.41
C PHE A 285 -9.72 0.75 -13.14
N THR A 286 -9.65 0.88 -14.47
CA THR A 286 -8.38 0.61 -15.15
C THR A 286 -7.34 1.60 -14.64
N PRO A 287 -6.41 1.12 -13.81
CA PRO A 287 -5.03 1.00 -14.27
C PRO A 287 -4.31 -0.20 -13.62
N THR A 288 -4.48 -1.40 -14.16
CA THR A 288 -3.37 -2.36 -14.17
C THR A 288 -2.33 -1.85 -15.15
N ALA A 289 -1.08 -1.73 -14.71
CA ALA A 289 0.01 -1.21 -15.54
C ALA A 289 0.47 -2.30 -16.53
N ASN A 290 -0.38 -2.69 -17.48
CA ASN A 290 0.07 -3.39 -18.67
C ASN A 290 0.76 -2.38 -19.59
N TYR A 291 1.83 -2.82 -20.27
CA TYR A 291 2.62 -1.94 -21.14
C TYR A 291 1.76 -1.26 -22.23
N GLU A 292 0.68 -1.92 -22.64
CA GLU A 292 -0.28 -1.43 -23.64
C GLU A 292 -1.16 -0.28 -23.13
N THR A 293 -1.49 -0.25 -21.84
CA THR A 293 -2.38 0.75 -21.22
C THR A 293 -1.64 1.77 -20.36
N PHE A 294 -0.31 1.65 -20.24
CA PHE A 294 0.54 2.50 -19.38
C PHE A 294 0.29 4.00 -19.57
N PHE A 295 0.17 4.49 -20.81
CA PHE A 295 -0.07 5.92 -21.08
C PHE A 295 -1.47 6.38 -20.64
N ASN A 296 -2.48 5.52 -20.74
CA ASN A 296 -3.84 5.82 -20.30
C ASN A 296 -3.88 5.87 -18.76
N THR A 297 -3.29 4.86 -18.11
CA THR A 297 -3.07 4.80 -16.66
C THR A 297 -2.36 6.05 -16.14
N LEU A 298 -1.25 6.43 -16.79
CA LEU A 298 -0.46 7.63 -16.50
C LEU A 298 -1.29 8.91 -16.58
N HIS A 299 -2.14 9.03 -17.59
CA HIS A 299 -3.00 10.19 -17.76
C HIS A 299 -4.02 10.29 -16.62
N GLU A 300 -4.68 9.17 -16.29
CA GLU A 300 -5.77 9.14 -15.32
C GLU A 300 -5.32 9.46 -13.90
N TYR A 301 -4.20 8.87 -13.42
CA TYR A 301 -3.74 9.23 -12.08
C TYR A 301 -3.16 10.64 -12.01
N ASN A 302 -2.48 11.13 -13.05
CA ASN A 302 -1.99 12.50 -13.06
C ASN A 302 -3.16 13.49 -13.10
N ARG A 303 -4.27 13.15 -13.77
CA ARG A 303 -5.51 13.94 -13.77
C ARG A 303 -6.14 13.96 -12.38
N LEU A 304 -6.26 12.79 -11.74
CA LEU A 304 -6.78 12.64 -10.38
C LEU A 304 -5.99 13.50 -9.38
N PHE A 305 -4.68 13.28 -9.28
CA PHE A 305 -3.85 14.00 -8.33
C PHE A 305 -3.63 15.47 -8.73
N GLY A 306 -3.68 15.78 -10.03
CA GLY A 306 -3.72 17.16 -10.52
C GLY A 306 -4.89 17.94 -9.93
N LYS A 307 -6.10 17.38 -9.98
CA LYS A 307 -7.28 17.96 -9.31
C LYS A 307 -7.10 18.09 -7.81
N CYS A 308 -6.52 17.07 -7.15
CA CYS A 308 -6.22 17.16 -5.72
C CYS A 308 -5.33 18.37 -5.40
N PHE A 309 -4.32 18.66 -6.23
CA PHE A 309 -3.43 19.82 -6.05
C PHE A 309 -4.07 21.17 -6.39
N GLU A 310 -4.97 21.21 -7.37
CA GLU A 310 -5.72 22.42 -7.72
C GLU A 310 -6.64 22.86 -6.58
N ARG A 311 -7.21 21.90 -5.83
CA ARG A 311 -8.03 22.15 -4.64
C ARG A 311 -7.24 22.66 -3.43
N LEU A 312 -5.91 22.74 -3.53
CA LEU A 312 -5.01 23.25 -2.48
C LEU A 312 -4.43 24.63 -2.87
N PRO A 313 -5.19 25.73 -2.69
CA PRO A 313 -4.69 27.07 -2.98
C PRO A 313 -3.46 27.42 -2.12
N ASN A 314 -3.48 27.03 -0.84
CA ASN A 314 -2.34 27.06 0.09
C ASN A 314 -2.08 25.63 0.61
N PRO A 315 -1.24 24.83 -0.06
CA PRO A 315 -0.87 23.52 0.46
C PRO A 315 -0.01 23.69 1.71
N ASN A 316 -0.36 22.99 2.77
CA ASN A 316 0.49 22.78 3.94
C ASN A 316 0.97 21.32 3.95
N VAL A 317 1.88 20.99 4.86
CA VAL A 317 2.46 19.64 4.97
C VAL A 317 1.37 18.58 5.23
N GLU A 318 0.37 18.90 6.05
CA GLU A 318 -0.74 18.00 6.38
C GLU A 318 -1.53 17.57 5.14
N LYS A 319 -1.88 18.52 4.27
CA LYS A 319 -2.63 18.24 3.04
C LYS A 319 -1.83 17.45 2.01
N ILE A 320 -0.50 17.62 1.99
CA ILE A 320 0.39 16.80 1.17
C ILE A 320 0.42 15.37 1.72
N ASP A 321 0.52 15.22 3.04
CA ASP A 321 0.48 13.92 3.71
C ASP A 321 -0.85 13.21 3.50
N GLU A 322 -1.98 13.93 3.48
CA GLU A 322 -3.30 13.38 3.11
C GLU A 322 -3.32 12.86 1.66
N CYS A 323 -2.71 13.58 0.72
CA CYS A 323 -2.61 13.13 -0.67
C CYS A 323 -1.71 11.89 -0.81
N ILE A 324 -0.61 11.81 -0.04
CA ILE A 324 0.25 10.63 0.01
C ILE A 324 -0.50 9.45 0.63
N GLU A 325 -1.27 9.68 1.68
CA GLU A 325 -2.06 8.67 2.35
C GLU A 325 -3.20 8.16 1.45
N LEU A 326 -3.80 9.03 0.64
CA LEU A 326 -4.74 8.64 -0.41
C LEU A 326 -4.06 7.74 -1.44
N LEU A 327 -2.89 8.13 -1.95
CA LEU A 327 -2.13 7.30 -2.89
C LEU A 327 -1.77 5.93 -2.29
N ARG A 328 -1.30 5.90 -1.05
CA ARG A 328 -1.06 4.66 -0.29
C ARG A 328 -2.32 3.82 -0.19
N THR A 329 -3.45 4.44 0.10
CA THR A 329 -4.75 3.76 0.19
C THR A 329 -5.13 3.17 -1.18
N LEU A 330 -5.01 3.91 -2.27
CA LEU A 330 -5.30 3.42 -3.63
C LEU A 330 -4.40 2.25 -4.05
N ILE A 331 -3.11 2.29 -3.70
CA ILE A 331 -2.16 1.21 -3.99
C ILE A 331 -2.47 -0.03 -3.12
N LYS A 332 -2.69 0.18 -1.82
CA LYS A 332 -2.98 -0.90 -0.86
C LYS A 332 -4.30 -1.61 -1.16
N LEU A 333 -5.22 -0.91 -1.83
CA LEU A 333 -6.49 -1.45 -2.29
C LEU A 333 -6.44 -1.95 -3.74
N GLU A 334 -5.25 -2.02 -4.35
CA GLU A 334 -5.01 -2.48 -5.73
C GLU A 334 -5.82 -1.72 -6.81
N ILE A 335 -6.36 -0.53 -6.48
CA ILE A 335 -6.99 0.36 -7.46
C ILE A 335 -5.94 0.93 -8.41
N LEU A 336 -4.72 1.15 -7.90
CA LEU A 336 -3.67 1.80 -8.67
C LEU A 336 -2.36 1.04 -8.52
N GLN A 337 -1.82 0.60 -9.64
CA GLN A 337 -0.49 0.03 -9.71
C GLN A 337 0.49 1.04 -10.31
N LEU A 338 1.52 1.42 -9.54
CA LEU A 338 2.57 2.31 -10.02
C LEU A 338 3.60 1.52 -10.83
N HIS A 339 3.77 1.90 -12.09
CA HIS A 339 4.85 1.40 -12.94
C HIS A 339 6.20 1.98 -12.47
N PRO A 340 7.34 1.29 -12.70
CA PRO A 340 8.68 1.83 -12.38
C PRO A 340 9.00 3.19 -13.01
N ASN A 341 8.30 3.57 -14.08
CA ASN A 341 8.42 4.85 -14.80
C ASN A 341 7.27 5.82 -14.45
N GLU A 342 6.63 5.66 -13.30
CA GLU A 342 5.61 6.59 -12.83
C GLU A 342 6.14 8.02 -12.75
N THR A 343 5.33 9.01 -13.15
CA THR A 343 5.71 10.43 -13.11
C THR A 343 5.09 11.17 -11.93
N LEU A 344 4.20 10.51 -11.20
CA LEU A 344 3.38 11.12 -10.15
C LEU A 344 4.27 11.71 -9.07
N THR A 345 5.27 10.96 -8.61
CA THR A 345 6.19 11.42 -7.56
C THR A 345 6.93 12.67 -8.01
N SER A 346 7.41 12.74 -9.26
CA SER A 346 8.10 13.93 -9.77
C SER A 346 7.17 15.14 -9.88
N VAL A 347 5.90 14.94 -10.23
CA VAL A 347 4.89 16.01 -10.24
C VAL A 347 4.61 16.49 -8.82
N PHE A 348 4.44 15.57 -7.87
CA PHE A 348 4.26 15.86 -6.44
C PHE A 348 5.40 16.73 -5.93
N ILE A 349 6.64 16.25 -6.05
CA ILE A 349 7.82 16.96 -5.56
C ILE A 349 8.00 18.31 -6.26
N GLY A 350 7.73 18.39 -7.56
CA GLY A 350 7.75 19.65 -8.30
C GLY A 350 6.76 20.70 -7.77
N ASN A 351 5.56 20.27 -7.36
CA ASN A 351 4.56 21.15 -6.75
C ASN A 351 4.97 21.59 -5.34
N VAL A 352 5.50 20.68 -4.52
CA VAL A 352 5.99 20.99 -3.17
C VAL A 352 7.16 21.97 -3.23
N LEU A 353 8.12 21.76 -4.13
CA LEU A 353 9.24 22.68 -4.33
C LEU A 353 8.79 24.11 -4.65
N ARG A 354 7.75 24.26 -5.46
CA ARG A 354 7.23 25.58 -5.87
C ARG A 354 6.48 26.29 -4.74
N LYS A 355 5.79 25.53 -3.87
CA LYS A 355 4.83 26.09 -2.90
C LYS A 355 5.36 26.12 -1.46
N LEU A 356 6.19 25.15 -1.06
CA LEU A 356 6.71 24.99 0.31
C LEU A 356 8.23 25.05 0.42
N GLY A 357 8.96 24.88 -0.69
CA GLY A 357 10.41 25.01 -0.73
C GLY A 357 11.17 23.68 -0.64
N TRP A 358 12.50 23.79 -0.51
CA TRP A 358 13.43 22.67 -0.67
C TRP A 358 13.33 21.60 0.44
N GLU A 359 13.34 22.02 1.70
CA GLU A 359 13.38 21.10 2.84
C GLU A 359 12.14 20.19 2.86
N GLU A 360 10.96 20.77 2.70
CA GLU A 360 9.70 20.01 2.64
C GLU A 360 9.64 19.10 1.42
N ALA A 361 10.19 19.50 0.29
CA ALA A 361 10.25 18.66 -0.90
C ALA A 361 11.15 17.42 -0.69
N VAL A 362 12.30 17.59 -0.03
CA VAL A 362 13.18 16.47 0.32
C VAL A 362 12.51 15.53 1.32
N ASN A 363 11.88 16.07 2.38
CA ASN A 363 11.14 15.27 3.35
C ASN A 363 10.00 14.48 2.70
N THR A 364 9.24 15.14 1.82
CA THR A 364 8.17 14.51 1.04
C THR A 364 8.71 13.39 0.15
N TRP A 365 9.83 13.63 -0.55
CA TRP A 365 10.48 12.60 -1.37
C TRP A 365 10.91 11.39 -0.55
N MET A 366 11.49 11.60 0.64
CA MET A 366 11.85 10.53 1.56
C MET A 366 10.62 9.73 2.06
N LYS A 367 9.45 10.39 2.24
CA LYS A 367 8.18 9.71 2.58
C LYS A 367 7.65 8.85 1.42
N PHE A 368 7.81 9.29 0.18
CA PHE A 368 7.50 8.49 -1.01
C PHE A 368 8.41 7.27 -1.13
N GLN A 369 9.70 7.43 -0.87
CA GLN A 369 10.66 6.32 -0.92
C GLN A 369 10.39 5.28 0.18
N SER A 370 10.26 5.71 1.43
CA SER A 370 10.08 4.81 2.58
C SER A 370 8.70 4.13 2.63
N GLY A 371 7.64 4.78 2.14
CA GLY A 371 6.29 4.24 2.22
C GLY A 371 5.71 3.65 0.93
N LEU A 372 6.23 4.03 -0.24
CA LEU A 372 5.69 3.64 -1.55
C LEU A 372 6.76 3.08 -2.50
N TYR A 373 8.03 3.02 -2.09
CA TYR A 373 9.16 2.63 -2.95
C TYR A 373 9.26 3.45 -4.24
N CYS A 374 8.74 4.68 -4.24
CA CYS A 374 8.71 5.55 -5.41
C CYS A 374 9.86 6.58 -5.35
N SER A 375 10.86 6.40 -6.20
CA SER A 375 12.10 7.19 -6.16
C SER A 375 12.24 8.22 -7.28
N ASN A 376 11.35 8.23 -8.27
CA ASN A 376 11.44 9.08 -9.46
C ASN A 376 11.33 10.59 -9.15
N GLY A 377 10.88 10.95 -7.93
CA GLY A 377 10.93 12.32 -7.41
C GLY A 377 12.33 12.97 -7.45
N ILE A 378 13.39 12.16 -7.46
CA ILE A 378 14.78 12.62 -7.60
C ILE A 378 14.97 13.57 -8.79
N VAL A 379 14.31 13.32 -9.91
CA VAL A 379 14.44 14.15 -11.12
C VAL A 379 13.89 15.56 -10.91
N ALA A 380 12.82 15.73 -10.13
CA ALA A 380 12.30 17.05 -9.80
C ALA A 380 13.28 17.84 -8.92
N LEU A 381 13.88 17.18 -7.91
CA LEU A 381 14.88 17.78 -7.03
C LEU A 381 16.13 18.21 -7.81
N LEU A 382 16.68 17.33 -8.64
CA LEU A 382 17.86 17.62 -9.46
C LEU A 382 17.61 18.76 -10.46
N ARG A 383 16.44 18.75 -11.12
CA ARG A 383 16.03 19.83 -12.03
C ARG A 383 15.94 21.17 -11.33
N PHE A 384 15.51 21.19 -10.06
CA PHE A 384 15.41 22.40 -9.27
C PHE A 384 16.79 22.94 -8.88
N CYS A 385 17.69 22.08 -8.38
CA CYS A 385 19.06 22.48 -8.05
C CYS A 385 19.79 23.09 -9.25
N LEU A 386 19.72 22.43 -10.41
CA LEU A 386 20.37 22.91 -11.64
C LEU A 386 19.79 24.23 -12.18
N THR A 387 18.59 24.62 -11.72
CA THR A 387 18.00 25.93 -12.08
C THR A 387 18.57 27.06 -11.22
N GLN A 388 18.94 26.79 -9.97
CA GLN A 388 19.38 27.82 -9.03
C GLN A 388 20.85 28.26 -9.21
N LYS A 389 21.71 27.42 -9.79
CA LYS A 389 23.12 27.73 -10.13
C LYS A 389 23.95 28.37 -8.99
N ASN A 390 23.69 28.00 -7.73
CA ASN A 390 24.41 28.51 -6.56
C ASN A 390 25.26 27.41 -5.90
N GLU A 391 26.24 27.79 -5.07
CA GLU A 391 27.10 26.80 -4.38
C GLU A 391 26.31 25.86 -3.44
N ALA A 392 25.19 26.34 -2.88
CA ALA A 392 24.26 25.51 -2.12
C ALA A 392 23.63 24.41 -3.00
N SER A 393 23.33 24.70 -4.26
CA SER A 393 22.72 23.75 -5.20
C SER A 393 23.65 22.60 -5.55
N LYS A 394 24.97 22.83 -5.65
CA LYS A 394 25.96 21.77 -5.87
C LYS A 394 26.00 20.79 -4.69
N ARG A 395 25.98 21.31 -3.46
CA ARG A 395 25.88 20.48 -2.24
C ARG A 395 24.57 19.70 -2.18
N ASN A 396 23.47 20.34 -2.56
CA ASN A 396 22.14 19.72 -2.60
C ASN A 396 22.07 18.59 -3.65
N ILE A 397 22.71 18.75 -4.82
CA ILE A 397 22.82 17.69 -5.82
C ILE A 397 23.56 16.49 -5.23
N GLN A 398 24.75 16.71 -4.65
CA GLN A 398 25.52 15.63 -4.02
C GLN A 398 24.73 14.92 -2.92
N TYR A 399 24.04 15.69 -2.07
CA TYR A 399 23.17 15.14 -1.03
C TYR A 399 22.08 14.24 -1.60
N VAL A 400 21.36 14.70 -2.64
CA VAL A 400 20.27 13.95 -3.26
C VAL A 400 20.78 12.68 -3.95
N LEU A 401 21.91 12.75 -4.67
CA LEU A 401 22.52 11.59 -5.32
C LEU A 401 22.94 10.53 -4.30
N HIS A 402 23.66 10.95 -3.24
CA HIS A 402 24.09 10.05 -2.17
C HIS A 402 22.90 9.45 -1.41
N LYS A 403 21.85 10.25 -1.15
CA LYS A 403 20.63 9.73 -0.48
C LYS A 403 19.88 8.75 -1.37
N ALA A 404 19.79 9.01 -2.67
CA ALA A 404 19.07 8.15 -3.61
C ALA A 404 19.70 6.76 -3.74
N GLN A 405 21.02 6.64 -3.62
CA GLN A 405 21.74 5.35 -3.64
C GLN A 405 21.32 4.40 -2.50
N ASN A 406 20.68 4.88 -1.43
CA ASN A 406 20.13 3.98 -0.39
C ASN A 406 18.87 3.24 -0.86
N PHE A 407 18.24 3.66 -1.95
CA PHE A 407 16.93 3.16 -2.40
C PHE A 407 16.90 2.75 -3.89
N LEU A 408 17.82 3.27 -4.69
CA LEU A 408 17.94 2.97 -6.12
C LEU A 408 19.31 2.36 -6.41
N PRO A 409 19.41 1.47 -7.42
CA PRO A 409 20.69 1.04 -7.96
C PRO A 409 21.55 2.24 -8.37
N GLN A 410 22.85 2.14 -8.15
CA GLN A 410 23.81 3.18 -8.47
C GLN A 410 23.73 3.61 -9.95
N SER A 411 23.73 2.64 -10.86
CA SER A 411 23.48 2.82 -12.30
C SER A 411 22.27 3.72 -12.60
N ARG A 412 21.11 3.40 -12.00
CA ARG A 412 19.87 4.15 -12.18
C ARG A 412 19.98 5.61 -11.74
N VAL A 413 20.67 5.86 -10.63
CA VAL A 413 20.91 7.23 -10.14
C VAL A 413 21.77 8.02 -11.13
N HIS A 414 22.85 7.41 -11.64
CA HIS A 414 23.72 8.04 -12.63
C HIS A 414 22.99 8.35 -13.94
N CYS A 415 22.20 7.39 -14.46
CA CYS A 415 21.43 7.56 -15.69
C CYS A 415 20.38 8.67 -15.55
N LEU A 416 19.65 8.72 -14.43
CA LEU A 416 18.66 9.78 -14.19
C LEU A 416 19.32 11.15 -14.07
N TYR A 417 20.47 11.25 -13.40
CA TYR A 417 21.19 12.52 -13.29
C TYR A 417 21.71 13.01 -14.65
N ALA A 418 22.36 12.13 -15.42
CA ALA A 418 22.81 12.43 -16.77
C ALA A 418 21.65 12.87 -17.67
N ALA A 419 20.51 12.19 -17.60
CA ALA A 419 19.32 12.57 -18.35
C ALA A 419 18.80 13.96 -17.95
N VAL A 420 18.86 14.32 -16.66
CA VAL A 420 18.50 15.68 -16.21
C VAL A 420 19.47 16.73 -16.75
N LEU A 421 20.78 16.46 -16.76
CA LEU A 421 21.79 17.36 -17.31
C LEU A 421 21.55 17.64 -18.81
N VAL A 422 21.30 16.60 -19.60
CA VAL A 422 20.96 16.75 -21.04
C VAL A 422 19.67 17.54 -21.22
N ALA A 423 18.63 17.25 -20.43
CA ALA A 423 17.37 17.99 -20.49
C ALA A 423 17.50 19.47 -20.09
N ARG A 424 18.60 19.86 -19.43
CA ARG A 424 18.96 21.23 -19.08
C ARG A 424 20.03 21.85 -19.99
N ARG A 425 20.42 21.14 -21.07
CA ARG A 425 21.44 21.56 -22.06
C ARG A 425 22.87 21.63 -21.50
N TYR A 426 23.18 20.87 -20.44
CA TYR A 426 24.55 20.67 -19.94
C TYR A 426 25.14 19.39 -20.55
N GLU A 427 25.33 19.40 -21.87
CA GLU A 427 25.70 18.21 -22.63
C GLU A 427 27.13 17.75 -22.34
N GLU A 428 28.06 18.70 -22.21
CA GLU A 428 29.47 18.41 -21.89
C GLU A 428 29.60 17.81 -20.49
N GLU A 429 28.93 18.39 -19.49
CA GLU A 429 28.92 17.87 -18.12
C GLU A 429 28.29 16.47 -18.06
N ALA A 430 27.21 16.22 -18.81
CA ALA A 430 26.59 14.91 -18.90
C ALA A 430 27.54 13.88 -19.53
N ALA A 431 28.27 14.26 -20.59
CA ALA A 431 29.24 13.40 -21.26
C ALA A 431 30.40 13.02 -20.33
N SER A 432 31.01 14.01 -19.66
CA SER A 432 32.08 13.77 -18.68
C SER A 432 31.61 12.88 -17.53
N TYR A 433 30.39 13.12 -17.03
CA TYR A 433 29.84 12.35 -15.93
C TYR A 433 29.56 10.88 -16.30
N LEU A 434 29.00 10.64 -17.49
CA LEU A 434 28.76 9.28 -17.99
C LEU A 434 30.07 8.53 -18.26
N GLU A 435 31.10 9.19 -18.78
CA GLU A 435 32.40 8.55 -19.01
C GLU A 435 33.08 8.19 -17.69
N GLU A 436 33.02 9.06 -16.68
CA GLU A 436 33.58 8.80 -15.33
C GLU A 436 32.93 7.57 -14.67
N HIS A 437 31.62 7.39 -14.84
CA HIS A 437 30.83 6.32 -14.19
C HIS A 437 30.50 5.17 -15.17
N LYS A 438 31.19 5.08 -16.30
CA LYS A 438 30.87 4.16 -17.40
C LYS A 438 30.81 2.69 -17.00
N GLU A 439 31.66 2.29 -16.06
CA GLU A 439 31.71 0.92 -15.55
C GLU A 439 30.54 0.56 -14.63
N GLU A 440 29.93 1.58 -14.02
CA GLU A 440 28.84 1.45 -13.05
C GLU A 440 27.45 1.57 -13.71
N VAL A 441 27.40 2.04 -14.97
CA VAL A 441 26.17 2.26 -15.73
C VAL A 441 25.75 1.00 -16.47
N ASP A 442 24.56 0.50 -16.12
CA ASP A 442 23.86 -0.56 -16.81
C ASP A 442 23.08 0.02 -18.01
N PRO A 443 23.28 -0.51 -19.24
CA PRO A 443 22.53 -0.12 -20.43
C PRO A 443 21.01 -0.10 -20.28
N SER A 444 20.44 -1.03 -19.51
CA SER A 444 18.99 -1.11 -19.28
C SER A 444 18.45 0.12 -18.52
N ASP A 445 19.24 0.69 -17.61
CA ASP A 445 18.90 1.90 -16.86
C ASP A 445 18.95 3.16 -17.74
N CYS A 446 19.81 3.20 -18.77
CA CYS A 446 19.80 4.25 -19.79
C CYS A 446 18.46 4.27 -20.52
N VAL A 447 17.96 3.10 -20.94
CA VAL A 447 16.66 2.96 -21.60
C VAL A 447 15.54 3.41 -20.68
N MET A 448 15.58 2.99 -19.41
CA MET A 448 14.61 3.37 -18.40
C MET A 448 14.61 4.89 -18.16
N ALA A 449 15.78 5.53 -18.04
CA ALA A 449 15.90 6.97 -17.86
C ALA A 449 15.31 7.75 -19.05
N MET A 450 15.57 7.30 -20.29
CA MET A 450 14.97 7.91 -21.47
C MET A 450 13.44 7.76 -21.48
N LYS A 451 12.91 6.56 -21.21
CA LYS A 451 11.47 6.31 -21.10
C LYS A 451 10.81 7.24 -20.09
N PHE A 452 11.39 7.32 -18.91
CA PHE A 452 10.88 8.13 -17.81
C PHE A 452 10.88 9.63 -18.17
N MET A 453 11.95 10.13 -18.77
CA MET A 453 12.04 11.55 -19.17
C MET A 453 11.06 11.91 -20.29
N ASN A 454 10.79 10.98 -21.21
CA ASN A 454 9.75 11.14 -22.23
C ASN A 454 8.35 11.12 -21.61
N ALA A 455 8.08 10.24 -20.64
CA ALA A 455 6.81 10.21 -19.93
C ALA A 455 6.52 11.51 -19.16
N LEU A 456 7.54 12.14 -18.58
CA LEU A 456 7.41 13.44 -17.90
C LEU A 456 6.96 14.58 -18.83
N ARG A 457 7.17 14.46 -20.14
CA ARG A 457 6.77 15.46 -21.14
C ARG A 457 5.71 14.91 -22.10
N SER A 458 4.64 14.34 -21.56
CA SER A 458 3.56 13.72 -22.35
C SER A 458 2.83 14.64 -23.34
N LYS A 459 2.95 15.98 -23.21
CA LYS A 459 2.32 16.95 -24.13
C LYS A 459 3.20 17.34 -25.32
N MET A 460 4.52 17.44 -25.14
CA MET A 460 5.46 17.84 -26.19
C MET A 460 6.73 16.99 -26.10
N VAL A 461 7.08 16.32 -27.19
CA VAL A 461 8.30 15.54 -27.29
C VAL A 461 9.50 16.49 -27.43
N ASP A 462 10.51 16.32 -26.57
CA ASP A 462 11.79 17.04 -26.68
C ASP A 462 12.72 16.23 -27.59
N GLU A 463 12.58 16.44 -28.91
CA GLU A 463 13.33 15.72 -29.93
C GLU A 463 14.85 15.84 -29.71
N GLU A 464 15.29 17.02 -29.30
CA GLU A 464 16.70 17.31 -29.05
C GLU A 464 17.22 16.53 -27.84
N PHE A 465 16.46 16.50 -26.73
CA PHE A 465 16.81 15.65 -25.59
C PHE A 465 16.95 14.18 -26.00
N ILE A 466 15.99 13.64 -26.75
CA ILE A 466 16.00 12.23 -27.16
C ILE A 466 17.25 11.93 -27.99
N ARG A 467 17.55 12.77 -28.98
CA ARG A 467 18.72 12.62 -29.85
C ARG A 467 20.02 12.69 -29.04
N THR A 468 20.21 13.76 -28.27
CA THR A 468 21.45 14.00 -27.54
C THR A 468 21.67 12.94 -26.47
N PHE A 469 20.63 12.56 -25.72
CA PHE A 469 20.76 11.53 -24.70
C PHE A 469 21.09 10.17 -25.31
N ALA A 470 20.44 9.79 -26.43
CA ALA A 470 20.78 8.56 -27.14
C ALA A 470 22.22 8.56 -27.66
N GLU A 471 22.71 9.67 -28.23
CA GLU A 471 24.09 9.80 -28.70
C GLU A 471 25.09 9.64 -27.55
N LEU A 472 24.83 10.31 -26.41
CA LEU A 472 25.68 10.18 -25.23
C LEU A 472 25.68 8.76 -24.67
N CYS A 473 24.53 8.09 -24.60
CA CYS A 473 24.48 6.70 -24.16
C CYS A 473 25.26 5.77 -25.10
N LEU A 474 25.13 5.91 -26.42
CA LEU A 474 25.86 5.09 -27.39
C LEU A 474 27.38 5.32 -27.33
N LYS A 475 27.81 6.55 -27.03
CA LYS A 475 29.22 6.95 -27.03
C LYS A 475 29.94 6.70 -25.70
N HIS A 476 29.29 7.03 -24.59
CA HIS A 476 29.89 7.12 -23.25
C HIS A 476 29.44 6.01 -22.28
N THR A 477 28.62 5.05 -22.75
CA THR A 477 28.20 3.88 -21.95
C THR A 477 28.41 2.58 -22.72
N LYS A 478 28.08 1.44 -22.11
CA LYS A 478 28.12 0.10 -22.72
C LYS A 478 26.88 -0.22 -23.56
N LEU A 479 25.99 0.75 -23.81
CA LEU A 479 24.73 0.53 -24.53
C LEU A 479 24.92 -0.17 -25.87
N LYS A 480 25.88 0.26 -26.68
CA LYS A 480 26.16 -0.34 -28.01
C LYS A 480 26.57 -1.82 -27.95
N GLU A 481 27.09 -2.28 -26.81
CA GLU A 481 27.55 -3.66 -26.60
C GLU A 481 26.39 -4.55 -26.14
N ASP A 482 25.39 -3.96 -25.49
CA ASP A 482 24.18 -4.64 -25.04
C ASP A 482 23.10 -4.64 -26.14
N THR A 483 22.97 -5.80 -26.79
CA THR A 483 22.03 -5.98 -27.89
C THR A 483 20.56 -5.92 -27.41
N GLU A 484 20.27 -6.35 -26.18
CA GLU A 484 18.90 -6.39 -25.66
C GLU A 484 18.44 -4.98 -25.29
N ALA A 485 19.25 -4.24 -24.51
CA ALA A 485 18.94 -2.86 -24.14
C ALA A 485 18.84 -1.95 -25.37
N THR A 486 19.73 -2.15 -26.35
CA THR A 486 19.69 -1.41 -27.61
C THR A 486 18.43 -1.68 -28.41
N ARG A 487 18.02 -2.95 -28.54
CA ARG A 487 16.76 -3.31 -29.22
C ARG A 487 15.56 -2.73 -28.50
N GLN A 488 15.53 -2.83 -27.18
CA GLN A 488 14.46 -2.26 -26.38
C GLN A 488 14.33 -0.76 -26.65
N LEU A 489 15.45 -0.03 -26.61
CA LEU A 489 15.49 1.40 -26.92
C LEU A 489 14.96 1.71 -28.33
N GLN A 490 15.35 0.91 -29.33
CA GLN A 490 14.89 1.02 -30.71
C GLN A 490 13.38 0.85 -30.85
N THR A 491 12.85 -0.22 -30.29
CA THR A 491 11.41 -0.47 -30.27
C THR A 491 10.64 0.67 -29.59
N ASP A 492 11.19 1.27 -28.53
CA ASP A 492 10.53 2.32 -27.77
C ASP A 492 10.50 3.67 -28.46
N TRP A 493 11.62 4.12 -29.04
CA TRP A 493 11.61 5.37 -29.78
C TRP A 493 10.84 5.24 -31.10
N MET A 494 10.82 4.07 -31.75
CA MET A 494 9.97 3.83 -32.92
C MET A 494 8.49 3.95 -32.56
N ARG A 495 8.05 3.25 -31.51
CA ARG A 495 6.66 3.33 -31.03
C ARG A 495 6.28 4.77 -30.66
N LEU A 496 7.17 5.52 -30.01
CA LEU A 496 6.95 6.93 -29.69
C LEU A 496 6.78 7.78 -30.97
N CYS A 497 7.64 7.56 -31.97
CA CYS A 497 7.58 8.31 -33.23
C CYS A 497 6.32 7.98 -34.04
N GLU A 498 5.88 6.72 -34.08
CA GLU A 498 4.62 6.31 -34.71
C GLU A 498 3.42 7.00 -34.07
N GLN A 499 3.30 6.89 -32.73
CA GLN A 499 2.18 7.45 -31.99
C GLN A 499 2.07 8.98 -32.13
N ARG A 500 3.20 9.66 -32.29
CA ARG A 500 3.29 11.12 -32.37
C ARG A 500 3.49 11.66 -33.79
N LYS A 501 3.55 10.77 -34.80
CA LYS A 501 3.83 11.10 -36.20
C LYS A 501 5.14 11.87 -36.41
N LEU A 502 6.20 11.47 -35.72
CA LEU A 502 7.52 12.12 -35.73
C LEU A 502 8.51 11.43 -36.68
N ALA A 503 8.14 11.27 -37.96
CA ALA A 503 8.98 10.59 -38.94
C ALA A 503 10.40 11.21 -39.11
N PRO A 504 10.59 12.55 -39.08
CA PRO A 504 11.93 13.14 -39.17
C PRO A 504 12.85 12.76 -38.01
N LEU A 505 12.30 12.65 -36.79
CA LEU A 505 13.05 12.21 -35.62
C LEU A 505 13.42 10.73 -35.75
N ALA A 506 12.49 9.89 -36.19
CA ALA A 506 12.73 8.46 -36.40
C ALA A 506 13.90 8.22 -37.37
N LEU A 507 13.96 8.98 -38.47
CA LEU A 507 15.06 8.89 -39.44
C LEU A 507 16.39 9.35 -38.84
N ARG A 508 16.40 10.47 -38.10
CA ARG A 508 17.62 10.96 -37.42
C ARG A 508 18.15 9.97 -36.39
N LEU A 509 17.26 9.30 -35.64
CA LEU A 509 17.64 8.27 -34.68
C LEU A 509 18.16 7.02 -35.40
N TYR A 510 17.55 6.62 -36.50
CA TYR A 510 18.08 5.53 -37.32
C TYR A 510 19.51 5.82 -37.80
N ASP A 511 19.75 7.00 -38.38
CA ASP A 511 21.08 7.41 -38.85
C ASP A 511 22.10 7.48 -37.71
N LEU A 512 21.67 7.95 -36.53
CA LEU A 512 22.49 7.98 -35.33
C LEU A 512 22.92 6.57 -34.90
N PHE A 513 21.98 5.64 -34.74
CA PHE A 513 22.31 4.28 -34.31
C PHE A 513 23.21 3.58 -35.35
N LYS A 514 22.93 3.79 -36.63
CA LYS A 514 23.76 3.28 -37.74
C LYS A 514 25.19 3.82 -37.69
N LYS A 515 25.39 5.10 -37.39
CA LYS A 515 26.71 5.73 -37.21
C LYS A 515 27.53 5.04 -36.11
N TYR A 516 26.88 4.50 -35.08
CA TYR A 516 27.51 3.76 -33.98
C TYR A 516 27.55 2.24 -34.19
N GLY A 517 27.24 1.76 -35.40
CA GLY A 517 27.32 0.33 -35.75
C GLY A 517 26.12 -0.51 -35.32
N VAL A 518 25.02 0.13 -34.91
CA VAL A 518 23.79 -0.57 -34.55
C VAL A 518 22.77 -0.47 -35.69
N GLU A 519 22.35 -1.60 -36.23
CA GLU A 519 21.29 -1.66 -37.23
C GLU A 519 19.94 -2.07 -36.64
N LEU A 520 18.86 -1.53 -37.24
CA LEU A 520 17.50 -2.01 -37.02
C LEU A 520 17.27 -3.38 -37.68
N GLN A 521 16.37 -4.18 -37.12
CA GLN A 521 15.91 -5.42 -37.75
C GLN A 521 15.10 -5.16 -39.02
N SER A 522 14.93 -6.19 -39.87
CA SER A 522 14.15 -6.11 -41.12
C SER A 522 12.76 -5.52 -40.91
N ASP A 523 12.10 -5.95 -39.84
CA ASP A 523 10.72 -5.66 -39.52
C ASP A 523 10.58 -4.21 -39.05
N GLU A 524 11.56 -3.76 -38.25
CA GLU A 524 11.66 -2.37 -37.78
C GLU A 524 12.05 -1.39 -38.89
N LYS A 525 12.92 -1.82 -39.82
CA LYS A 525 13.24 -1.05 -41.03
C LYS A 525 11.98 -0.86 -41.88
N GLN A 526 11.17 -1.90 -42.06
CA GLN A 526 9.91 -1.79 -42.80
C GLN A 526 8.96 -0.77 -42.16
N ARG A 527 8.78 -0.85 -40.83
CA ARG A 527 7.95 0.11 -40.08
C ARG A 527 8.43 1.56 -40.23
N LEU A 528 9.75 1.77 -40.19
CA LEU A 528 10.34 3.10 -40.41
C LEU A 528 9.99 3.65 -41.81
N TRP A 529 10.13 2.84 -42.85
CA TRP A 529 9.82 3.27 -44.22
C TRP A 529 8.33 3.55 -44.45
N GLU A 530 7.45 2.75 -43.84
CA GLU A 530 6.00 3.00 -43.85
C GLU A 530 5.68 4.35 -43.19
N MET A 531 6.28 4.64 -42.04
CA MET A 531 6.09 5.91 -41.32
C MET A 531 6.58 7.13 -42.13
N ILE A 532 7.72 7.01 -42.81
CA ILE A 532 8.26 8.06 -43.69
C ILE A 532 7.33 8.26 -44.89
N GLY A 533 6.88 7.18 -45.53
CA GLY A 533 5.97 7.25 -46.67
C GLY A 533 4.61 7.87 -46.33
N GLU A 534 4.08 7.62 -45.13
CA GLU A 534 2.87 8.29 -44.64
C GLU A 534 3.10 9.79 -44.38
N HIS A 535 4.24 10.15 -43.79
CA HIS A 535 4.58 11.56 -43.56
C HIS A 535 4.75 12.33 -44.88
N GLU A 536 5.40 11.75 -45.89
CA GLU A 536 5.53 12.38 -47.22
C GLU A 536 4.18 12.60 -47.91
N LYS A 537 3.19 11.73 -47.67
CA LYS A 537 1.82 11.92 -48.16
C LYS A 537 1.08 13.02 -47.40
N LEU A 538 1.35 13.21 -46.11
CA LEU A 538 0.76 14.27 -45.28
C LEU A 538 1.42 15.64 -45.49
N ALA A 539 2.66 15.67 -45.98
CA ALA A 539 3.42 16.89 -46.27
C ALA A 539 3.18 17.44 -47.70
N LYS A 540 2.52 16.68 -48.56
CA LYS A 540 1.98 17.11 -49.86
C LYS A 540 0.55 17.59 -49.69
#